data_AF-A0A847CZA5-F1
#
_entry.id   AF-A0A847CZA5-F1
#
_cell.length_a   1.000
_cell.length_b   1.000
_cell.length_c   1.000
_cell.angle_alpha   90.00
_cell.angle_beta   90.00
_cell.angle_gamma   90.00
#
_symmetry.space_group_name_H-M   'P 1'
#
loop_
_entity.id
_entity.type
_entity.pdbx_description
1 polymer ?
#
loop_
_entity_poly.entity_id
_entity_poly.type
_entity_poly.pdbx_seq_one_letter_code
_entity_poly.pdbx_strand_id
1 'polypeptide(L)'
;SRVKKIIDVESNIKVKESKGYEFWAKKHNLKVMADSVLFLREQGIKSIAQLDVLIQEQADSRQELQEKIKSIDDKSVQLSTVMEHAHTIKQFKEIYIYHKKNPNDKQFENEYSREITLYKVAATELLKTYKKLPDTKEILTELDSLQEKKNTLMKEYSESKTNMDDLFIIRKNFEQYMGKEMER
;
A
#
# COMPACT_ATOMS: atom_id res chain seq x y z
N SER A 1 -14.05 -12.61 -8.36
CA SER A 1 -13.36 -13.31 -9.45
C SER A 1 -14.37 -13.71 -10.50
N ARG A 2 -14.13 -13.30 -11.75
CA ARG A 2 -14.97 -13.64 -12.91
C ARG A 2 -14.57 -15.00 -13.51
N VAL A 3 -13.43 -15.54 -13.10
CA VAL A 3 -12.85 -16.78 -13.62
C VAL A 3 -13.05 -17.93 -12.62
N LYS A 4 -13.45 -19.10 -13.13
CA LYS A 4 -13.58 -20.32 -12.32
C LYS A 4 -12.27 -21.08 -12.24
N LYS A 5 -12.11 -21.91 -11.19
CA LYS A 5 -10.97 -22.81 -11.04
C LYS A 5 -11.27 -24.18 -11.65
N ILE A 6 -10.26 -24.81 -12.23
CA ILE A 6 -10.36 -26.22 -12.61
C ILE A 6 -10.32 -27.12 -11.36
N ILE A 7 -10.87 -28.32 -11.50
CA ILE A 7 -10.85 -29.36 -10.49
C ILE A 7 -9.67 -30.28 -10.78
N ASP A 8 -8.84 -30.53 -9.78
CA ASP A 8 -7.78 -31.53 -9.90
C ASP A 8 -8.38 -32.94 -9.92
N VAL A 9 -8.48 -33.53 -11.11
CA VAL A 9 -9.10 -34.86 -11.31
C VAL A 9 -8.25 -35.99 -10.69
N GLU A 10 -6.94 -35.82 -10.52
CA GLU A 10 -6.05 -36.91 -10.07
C GLU A 10 -5.94 -36.99 -8.56
N SER A 11 -5.97 -35.86 -7.86
CA SER A 11 -5.87 -35.83 -6.39
C SER A 11 -7.25 -35.80 -5.71
N ASN A 12 -8.32 -35.49 -6.43
CA ASN A 12 -9.65 -35.35 -5.83
C ASN A 12 -10.30 -36.70 -5.54
N ILE A 13 -10.50 -36.97 -4.24
CA ILE A 13 -11.10 -38.20 -3.71
C ILE A 13 -12.50 -38.45 -4.31
N LYS A 14 -13.33 -37.42 -4.45
CA LYS A 14 -14.69 -37.54 -5.01
C LYS A 14 -14.68 -37.98 -6.47
N VAL A 15 -13.64 -37.62 -7.22
CA VAL A 15 -13.46 -38.05 -8.62
C VAL A 15 -13.15 -39.55 -8.63
N LYS A 16 -12.25 -40.01 -7.76
CA LYS A 16 -11.88 -41.44 -7.66
C LYS A 16 -13.05 -42.33 -7.25
N GLU A 17 -13.93 -41.82 -6.40
CA GLU A 17 -15.08 -42.57 -5.86
C GLU A 17 -16.28 -42.63 -6.82
N SER A 18 -16.36 -41.73 -7.82
CA SER A 18 -17.52 -41.64 -8.71
C SER A 18 -17.14 -41.33 -10.15
N LYS A 19 -17.33 -42.33 -11.03
CA LYS A 19 -17.17 -42.17 -12.49
C LYS A 19 -18.05 -41.06 -13.07
N GLY A 20 -19.25 -40.87 -12.52
CA GLY A 20 -20.15 -39.80 -12.92
C GLY A 20 -19.59 -38.42 -12.59
N TYR A 21 -19.01 -38.27 -11.40
CA TYR A 21 -18.36 -37.03 -10.99
C TYR A 21 -17.05 -36.78 -11.76
N GLU A 22 -16.30 -37.84 -12.07
CA GLU A 22 -15.12 -37.74 -12.95
C GLU A 22 -15.47 -37.17 -14.33
N PHE A 23 -16.50 -37.71 -14.98
CA PHE A 23 -16.94 -37.22 -16.28
C PHE A 23 -17.42 -35.76 -16.21
N TRP A 24 -18.19 -35.42 -15.16
CA TRP A 24 -18.62 -34.05 -14.94
C TRP A 24 -17.44 -33.09 -14.71
N ALA A 25 -16.45 -33.48 -13.89
CA ALA A 25 -15.26 -32.68 -13.61
C ALA A 25 -14.42 -32.42 -14.86
N LYS A 26 -14.24 -33.43 -15.72
CA LYS A 26 -13.57 -33.28 -17.03
C LYS A 26 -14.30 -32.27 -17.92
N LYS A 27 -15.63 -32.39 -18.04
CA LYS A 27 -16.46 -31.45 -18.82
C LYS A 27 -16.41 -30.03 -18.24
N HIS A 28 -16.44 -29.91 -16.92
CA HIS A 28 -16.29 -28.63 -16.22
C HIS A 28 -14.93 -27.99 -16.52
N ASN A 29 -13.84 -28.73 -16.37
CA ASN A 29 -12.49 -28.23 -16.63
C ASN A 29 -12.31 -27.75 -18.08
N LEU A 30 -12.81 -28.52 -19.06
CA LEU A 30 -12.76 -28.12 -20.46
C LEU A 30 -13.49 -26.78 -20.68
N LYS A 31 -14.67 -26.61 -20.07
CA LYS A 31 -15.41 -25.34 -20.12
C LYS A 31 -14.64 -24.19 -19.46
N VAL A 32 -14.07 -24.41 -18.28
CA VAL A 32 -13.27 -23.39 -17.57
C VAL A 32 -12.05 -22.96 -18.40
N MET A 33 -11.39 -23.90 -19.08
CA MET A 33 -10.26 -23.58 -19.97
C MET A 33 -10.70 -22.81 -21.20
N ALA A 34 -11.83 -23.17 -21.82
CA ALA A 34 -12.40 -22.42 -22.93
C ALA A 34 -12.74 -20.97 -22.53
N ASP A 35 -13.38 -20.78 -21.38
CA ASP A 35 -13.69 -19.45 -20.82
C ASP A 35 -12.40 -18.66 -20.53
N SER A 36 -11.34 -19.32 -20.02
CA SER A 36 -10.03 -18.70 -19.75
C SER A 36 -9.32 -18.26 -21.04
N VAL A 37 -9.34 -19.09 -22.09
CA VAL A 37 -8.78 -18.74 -23.41
C VAL A 37 -9.54 -17.57 -24.03
N LEU A 38 -10.87 -17.55 -23.92
CA LEU A 38 -11.69 -16.46 -24.42
C LEU A 38 -11.33 -15.14 -23.73
N PHE A 39 -11.25 -15.15 -22.39
CA PHE A 39 -10.83 -14.00 -21.60
C PHE A 39 -9.48 -13.44 -22.06
N LEU A 40 -8.47 -14.31 -22.22
CA LEU A 40 -7.15 -13.87 -22.69
C LEU A 40 -7.22 -13.23 -24.09
N ARG A 41 -7.98 -13.83 -25.01
CA ARG A 41 -8.15 -13.28 -26.37
C ARG A 41 -8.86 -11.93 -26.39
N GLU A 42 -9.87 -11.73 -25.55
CA GLU A 42 -10.56 -10.45 -25.39
C GLU A 42 -9.61 -9.35 -24.90
N GLN A 43 -8.60 -9.72 -24.11
CA GLN A 43 -7.52 -8.82 -23.66
C GLN A 43 -6.34 -8.75 -24.64
N GLY A 44 -6.42 -9.39 -25.81
CA GLY A 44 -5.35 -9.41 -26.81
C GLY A 44 -4.15 -10.31 -26.46
N ILE A 45 -4.25 -11.08 -25.38
CA ILE A 45 -3.19 -11.99 -24.90
C ILE A 45 -3.27 -13.29 -25.71
N LYS A 46 -2.18 -13.65 -26.39
CA LYS A 46 -2.11 -14.77 -27.33
C LYS A 46 -1.29 -15.94 -26.83
N SER A 47 -0.55 -15.77 -25.73
CA SER A 47 0.31 -16.83 -25.17
C SER A 47 0.42 -16.73 -23.65
N ILE A 48 0.81 -17.85 -23.02
CA ILE A 48 1.09 -17.91 -21.58
C ILE A 48 2.27 -16.99 -21.23
N ALA A 49 3.28 -16.89 -22.10
CA ALA A 49 4.40 -15.96 -21.89
C ALA A 49 3.93 -14.49 -21.82
N GLN A 50 2.98 -14.09 -22.67
CA GLN A 50 2.38 -12.75 -22.59
C GLN A 50 1.54 -12.55 -21.33
N LEU A 51 0.85 -13.60 -20.87
CA LEU A 51 0.14 -13.57 -19.58
C LEU A 51 1.13 -13.39 -18.41
N ASP A 52 2.26 -14.09 -18.42
CA ASP A 52 3.29 -13.99 -17.38
C ASP A 52 3.91 -12.58 -17.33
N VAL A 53 4.21 -11.99 -18.49
CA VAL A 53 4.68 -10.60 -18.59
C VAL A 53 3.64 -9.63 -18.03
N LEU A 54 2.36 -9.77 -18.41
CA LEU A 54 1.31 -8.90 -17.90
C LEU A 54 1.12 -9.01 -16.38
N ILE A 55 1.21 -10.22 -15.83
CA ILE A 55 1.14 -10.43 -14.36
C ILE A 55 2.31 -9.72 -13.68
N GLN A 56 3.51 -9.80 -14.24
CA GLN A 56 4.69 -9.12 -13.70
C GLN A 56 4.53 -7.59 -13.78
N GLU A 57 4.14 -7.03 -14.92
CA GLU A 57 3.92 -5.59 -15.10
C GLU A 57 2.87 -5.04 -14.12
N GLN A 58 1.78 -5.79 -13.89
CA GLN A 58 0.76 -5.44 -12.91
C GLN A 58 1.29 -5.50 -11.46
N ALA A 59 2.14 -6.49 -11.15
CA ALA A 59 2.78 -6.60 -9.85
C ALA A 59 3.73 -5.41 -9.59
N ASP A 60 4.58 -5.09 -10.57
CA ASP A 60 5.53 -3.97 -10.51
C ASP A 60 4.78 -2.64 -10.35
N SER A 61 3.74 -2.41 -11.16
CA SER A 61 2.90 -1.21 -11.06
C SER A 61 2.24 -1.07 -9.69
N ARG A 62 1.76 -2.19 -9.10
CA ARG A 62 1.19 -2.18 -7.73
C ARG A 62 2.25 -1.86 -6.69
N GLN A 63 3.46 -2.39 -6.83
CA GLN A 63 4.56 -2.07 -5.94
C GLN A 63 4.90 -0.58 -6.02
N GLU A 64 5.00 0.00 -7.21
CA GLU A 64 5.25 1.43 -7.39
C GLU A 64 4.16 2.29 -6.73
N LEU A 65 2.87 1.92 -6.88
CA LEU A 65 1.77 2.61 -6.21
C LEU A 65 1.92 2.55 -4.69
N GLN A 66 2.27 1.38 -4.14
CA GLN A 66 2.49 1.21 -2.71
C GLN A 66 3.66 2.07 -2.21
N GLU A 67 4.77 2.13 -2.95
CA GLU A 67 5.92 2.97 -2.61
C GLU A 67 5.56 4.46 -2.63
N LYS A 68 4.77 4.91 -3.63
CA LYS A 68 4.25 6.29 -3.69
C LYS A 68 3.36 6.62 -2.50
N ILE A 69 2.43 5.73 -2.13
CA ILE A 69 1.57 5.90 -0.95
C ILE A 69 2.41 6.00 0.32
N LYS A 70 3.40 5.12 0.48
CA LYS A 70 4.30 5.14 1.64
C LYS A 70 5.09 6.45 1.73
N SER A 71 5.62 6.94 0.60
CA SER A 71 6.33 8.22 0.57
C SER A 71 5.44 9.40 0.98
N ILE A 72 4.16 9.37 0.61
CA ILE A 72 3.19 10.38 1.07
C ILE A 72 2.99 10.26 2.58
N ASP A 73 2.80 9.06 3.12
CA ASP A 73 2.63 8.85 4.56
C ASP A 73 3.85 9.32 5.36
N ASP A 74 5.06 9.00 4.91
CA ASP A 74 6.30 9.44 5.55
C ASP A 74 6.41 10.98 5.57
N LYS A 75 6.04 11.65 4.47
CA LYS A 75 6.02 13.12 4.39
C LYS A 75 4.95 13.73 5.29
N SER A 76 3.74 13.15 5.32
CA SER A 76 2.65 13.62 6.18
C SER A 76 3.01 13.52 7.66
N VAL A 77 3.68 12.44 8.07
CA VAL A 77 4.19 12.28 9.44
C VAL A 77 5.23 13.36 9.75
N GLN A 78 6.20 13.59 8.86
CA GLN A 78 7.22 14.63 9.04
C GLN A 78 6.59 16.02 9.20
N LEU A 79 5.65 16.40 8.33
CA LEU A 79 4.95 17.67 8.41
C LEU A 79 4.10 17.81 9.69
N SER A 80 3.45 16.72 10.12
CA SER A 80 2.69 16.71 11.39
C SER A 80 3.60 16.93 12.60
N THR A 81 4.76 16.26 12.65
CA THR A 81 5.77 16.50 13.70
C THR A 81 6.28 17.93 13.69
N VAL A 82 6.48 18.52 12.51
CA VAL A 82 6.86 19.95 12.38
C VAL A 82 5.76 20.86 12.94
N MET A 83 4.47 20.56 12.70
CA MET A 83 3.36 21.30 13.30
C MET A 83 3.35 21.19 14.82
N GLU A 84 3.56 20.00 15.37
CA GLU A 84 3.65 19.78 16.82
C GLU A 84 4.78 20.59 17.44
N HIS A 85 5.99 20.54 16.86
CA HIS A 85 7.11 21.35 17.32
C HIS A 85 6.81 22.84 17.22
N ALA A 86 6.21 23.30 16.11
CA ALA A 86 5.83 24.69 15.95
C ALA A 86 4.79 25.14 17.00
N HIS A 87 3.86 24.26 17.36
CA HIS A 87 2.89 24.48 18.43
C HIS A 87 3.58 24.57 19.79
N THR A 88 4.44 23.61 20.15
CA THR A 88 5.21 23.62 21.41
C THR A 88 6.06 24.88 21.55
N ILE A 89 6.73 25.30 20.48
CA ILE A 89 7.53 26.53 20.45
C ILE A 89 6.63 27.75 20.72
N LYS A 90 5.48 27.85 20.06
CA LYS A 90 4.53 28.97 20.30
C LYS A 90 4.00 28.95 21.73
N GLN A 91 3.64 27.79 22.25
CA GLN A 91 3.05 27.60 23.58
C GLN A 91 4.00 28.02 24.71
N PHE A 92 5.28 27.60 24.65
CA PHE A 92 6.25 27.83 25.72
C PHE A 92 7.24 28.97 25.44
N LYS A 93 6.96 29.80 24.42
CA LYS A 93 7.84 30.89 23.99
C LYS A 93 8.16 31.86 25.12
N GLU A 94 7.15 32.35 25.82
CA GLU A 94 7.32 33.37 26.86
C GLU A 94 8.07 32.82 28.08
N ILE A 95 7.79 31.56 28.46
CA ILE A 95 8.51 30.84 29.52
C ILE A 95 10.00 30.76 29.19
N TYR A 96 10.32 30.33 27.96
CA TYR A 96 11.70 30.23 27.52
C TYR A 96 12.40 31.60 27.43
N ILE A 97 11.70 32.64 26.97
CA ILE A 97 12.23 34.01 26.93
C ILE A 97 12.56 34.51 28.35
N TYR A 98 11.67 34.29 29.32
CA TYR A 98 11.90 34.67 30.72
C TYR A 98 13.12 33.92 31.28
N HIS A 99 13.17 32.60 31.14
CA HIS A 99 14.29 31.78 31.59
C HIS A 99 15.62 32.24 30.97
N LYS A 100 15.63 32.55 29.67
CA LYS A 100 16.83 33.02 28.96
C LYS A 100 17.31 34.39 29.46
N LYS A 101 16.39 35.27 29.88
CA LYS A 101 16.72 36.60 30.43
C LYS A 101 17.16 36.53 31.90
N ASN A 102 16.68 35.53 32.65
CA ASN A 102 16.91 35.38 34.08
C ASN A 102 17.62 34.05 34.41
N PRO A 103 18.85 33.81 33.94
CA PRO A 103 19.54 32.52 34.07
C PRO A 103 19.86 32.10 35.52
N ASN A 104 19.74 33.01 36.49
CA ASN A 104 20.01 32.74 37.91
C ASN A 104 18.74 32.44 38.73
N ASP A 105 17.55 32.52 38.12
CA ASP A 105 16.26 32.25 38.77
C ASP A 105 15.99 30.73 38.85
N LYS A 106 16.68 30.09 39.80
CA LYS A 106 16.58 28.63 40.01
C LYS A 106 15.18 28.16 40.41
N GLN A 107 14.40 29.03 41.07
CA GLN A 107 13.04 28.70 41.45
C GLN A 107 12.16 28.54 40.20
N PHE A 108 12.23 29.52 39.29
CA PHE A 108 11.54 29.46 38.01
C PHE A 108 12.01 28.28 37.16
N GLU A 109 13.33 28.05 37.06
CA GLU A 109 13.87 26.93 36.28
C GLU A 109 13.32 25.57 36.77
N ASN A 110 13.24 25.37 38.08
CA ASN A 110 12.70 24.14 38.65
C ASN A 110 11.20 23.99 38.37
N GLU A 111 10.42 25.07 38.56
CA GLU A 111 8.96 25.10 38.36
C GLU A 111 8.58 24.81 36.90
N TYR A 112 9.29 25.40 35.93
CA TYR A 112 9.01 25.30 34.49
C TYR A 112 9.99 24.38 33.74
N SER A 113 10.69 23.51 34.45
CA SER A 113 11.75 22.65 33.91
C SER A 113 11.27 21.80 32.72
N ARG A 114 10.04 21.29 32.79
CA ARG A 114 9.42 20.49 31.74
C ARG A 114 9.18 21.32 30.48
N GLU A 115 8.56 22.48 30.59
CA GLU A 115 8.20 23.39 29.50
C GLU A 115 9.45 23.90 28.80
N ILE A 116 10.48 24.28 29.58
CA ILE A 116 11.78 24.71 29.06
C ILE A 116 12.44 23.57 28.27
N THR A 117 12.37 22.34 28.77
CA THR A 117 12.94 21.16 28.09
C THR A 117 12.19 20.86 26.79
N LEU A 118 10.85 20.82 26.83
CA LEU A 118 10.02 20.60 25.64
C LEU A 118 10.26 21.66 24.57
N TYR A 119 10.36 22.94 24.96
CA TYR A 119 10.70 24.02 24.05
C TYR A 119 12.07 23.80 23.40
N LYS A 120 13.11 23.50 24.20
CA LYS A 120 14.48 23.28 23.70
C LYS A 120 14.53 22.12 22.70
N VAL A 121 13.86 21.00 23.01
CA VAL A 121 13.77 19.84 22.11
C VAL A 121 13.06 20.22 20.81
N ALA A 122 11.86 20.80 20.89
CA ALA A 122 11.10 21.20 19.72
C ALA A 122 11.85 22.21 18.84
N ALA A 123 12.51 23.20 19.44
CA ALA A 123 13.32 24.18 18.71
C ALA A 123 14.53 23.53 18.04
N THR A 124 15.20 22.59 18.72
CA THR A 124 16.37 21.89 18.17
C THR A 124 15.99 20.99 17.00
N GLU A 125 14.91 20.20 17.13
CA GLU A 125 14.41 19.34 16.05
C GLU A 125 13.94 20.17 14.85
N LEU A 126 13.19 21.25 15.08
CA LEU A 126 12.72 22.12 14.01
C LEU A 126 13.88 22.79 13.24
N LEU A 127 14.96 23.16 13.93
CA LEU A 127 16.14 23.77 13.32
C LEU A 127 16.98 22.81 12.45
N LYS A 128 16.79 21.49 12.56
CA LYS A 128 17.45 20.51 11.67
C LYS A 128 16.97 20.65 10.22
N THR A 129 15.70 21.03 10.04
CA THR A 129 15.05 21.09 8.73
C THR A 129 14.70 22.52 8.31
N TYR A 130 14.30 23.38 9.26
CA TYR A 130 13.83 24.73 8.99
C TYR A 130 14.70 25.78 9.68
N LYS A 131 15.18 26.78 8.93
CA LYS A 131 15.97 27.90 9.49
C LYS A 131 15.16 28.84 10.39
N LYS A 132 13.83 28.82 10.26
CA LYS A 132 12.88 29.65 11.01
C LYS A 132 11.59 28.88 11.26
N LEU A 133 10.76 29.36 12.17
CA LEU A 133 9.44 28.79 12.41
C LEU A 133 8.62 28.80 11.09
N PRO A 134 8.18 27.64 10.60
CA PRO A 134 7.43 27.55 9.35
C PRO A 134 6.00 28.10 9.51
N ASP A 135 5.38 28.46 8.39
CA ASP A 135 3.97 28.86 8.40
C ASP A 135 3.09 27.62 8.56
N THR A 136 2.38 27.56 9.69
CA THR A 136 1.47 26.46 10.00
C THR A 136 0.28 26.36 9.05
N LYS A 137 -0.12 27.46 8.38
CA LYS A 137 -1.19 27.42 7.37
C LYS A 137 -0.73 26.76 6.07
N GLU A 138 0.50 27.03 5.66
CA GLU A 138 1.10 26.40 4.48
C GLU A 138 1.24 24.89 4.70
N ILE A 139 1.71 24.47 5.89
CA ILE A 139 1.82 23.04 6.24
C ILE A 139 0.45 22.35 6.24
N LEU A 140 -0.59 22.98 6.79
CA LEU A 140 -1.95 22.42 6.74
C LEU A 140 -2.44 22.23 5.29
N THR A 141 -2.21 23.22 4.43
CA THR A 141 -2.58 23.15 3.02
C THR A 141 -1.82 22.03 2.29
N GLU A 142 -0.54 21.83 2.62
CA GLU A 142 0.26 20.75 2.07
C GLU A 142 -0.23 19.37 2.56
N LEU A 143 -0.55 19.23 3.84
CA LEU A 143 -1.14 18.01 4.41
C LEU A 143 -2.47 17.65 3.74
N ASP A 144 -3.36 18.62 3.51
CA ASP A 144 -4.62 18.41 2.80
C ASP A 144 -4.37 17.92 1.36
N SER A 145 -3.44 18.55 0.64
CA SER A 145 -3.04 18.12 -0.71
C SER A 145 -2.44 16.72 -0.75
N LEU A 146 -1.61 16.37 0.23
CA LEU A 146 -1.04 15.02 0.37
C LEU A 146 -2.13 13.98 0.64
N GLN A 147 -3.10 14.31 1.48
CA GLN A 147 -4.22 13.42 1.78
C GLN A 147 -5.11 13.18 0.55
N GLU A 148 -5.41 14.22 -0.23
CA GLU A 148 -6.16 14.07 -1.49
C GLU A 148 -5.42 13.18 -2.49
N LYS A 149 -4.10 13.40 -2.67
CA LYS A 149 -3.25 12.56 -3.53
C LYS A 149 -3.23 11.10 -3.07
N LYS A 150 -3.11 10.87 -1.75
CA LYS A 150 -3.16 9.53 -1.15
C LYS A 150 -4.48 8.84 -1.47
N ASN A 151 -5.61 9.53 -1.34
CA ASN A 151 -6.93 8.96 -1.61
C ASN A 151 -7.05 8.50 -3.06
N THR A 152 -6.56 9.29 -4.02
CA THR A 152 -6.52 8.91 -5.44
C THR A 152 -5.65 7.68 -5.67
N LEU A 153 -4.42 7.65 -5.15
CA LEU A 153 -3.51 6.50 -5.31
C LEU A 153 -4.06 5.24 -4.63
N MET A 154 -4.70 5.37 -3.48
CA MET A 154 -5.36 4.26 -2.79
C MET A 154 -6.50 3.69 -3.62
N LYS A 155 -7.26 4.52 -4.33
CA LYS A 155 -8.30 4.06 -5.25
C LYS A 155 -7.70 3.26 -6.42
N GLU A 156 -6.67 3.79 -7.09
CA GLU A 156 -5.96 3.08 -8.16
C GLU A 156 -5.37 1.74 -7.69
N TYR A 157 -4.75 1.73 -6.51
CA TYR A 157 -4.23 0.52 -5.88
C TYR A 157 -5.34 -0.51 -5.59
N SER A 158 -6.52 -0.05 -5.18
CA SER A 158 -7.66 -0.93 -4.92
C SER A 158 -8.21 -1.56 -6.20
N GLU A 159 -8.33 -0.76 -7.26
CA GLU A 159 -8.88 -1.18 -8.55
C GLU A 159 -7.99 -2.21 -9.27
N SER A 160 -6.67 -2.06 -9.18
CA SER A 160 -5.71 -3.02 -9.74
C SER A 160 -5.81 -4.44 -9.16
N LYS A 161 -6.36 -4.61 -7.95
CA LYS A 161 -6.49 -5.92 -7.29
C LYS A 161 -7.42 -6.88 -8.04
N THR A 162 -8.57 -6.38 -8.51
CA THR A 162 -9.63 -7.24 -9.06
C THR A 162 -9.19 -7.90 -10.37
N ASN A 163 -8.40 -7.19 -11.18
CA ASN A 163 -7.89 -7.71 -12.44
C ASN A 163 -6.78 -8.76 -12.23
N MET A 164 -5.96 -8.59 -11.19
CA MET A 164 -4.83 -9.47 -10.90
C MET A 164 -5.26 -10.87 -10.44
N ASP A 165 -6.28 -10.98 -9.59
CA ASP A 165 -6.79 -12.27 -9.08
C ASP A 165 -7.26 -13.19 -10.22
N ASP A 166 -7.95 -12.61 -11.22
CA ASP A 166 -8.46 -13.36 -12.36
C ASP A 166 -7.31 -13.85 -13.27
N LEU A 167 -6.28 -13.03 -13.50
CA LEU A 167 -5.07 -13.42 -14.27
C LEU A 167 -4.31 -14.56 -13.57
N PHE A 168 -4.15 -14.52 -12.25
CA PHE A 168 -3.50 -15.60 -11.50
C PHE A 168 -4.29 -16.91 -11.54
N ILE A 169 -5.62 -16.85 -11.43
CA ILE A 169 -6.47 -18.04 -11.55
C ILE A 169 -6.32 -18.65 -12.94
N ILE A 170 -6.34 -17.83 -13.99
CA ILE A 170 -6.11 -18.30 -15.37
C ILE A 170 -4.74 -18.96 -15.48
N ARG A 171 -3.68 -18.32 -15.00
CA ARG A 171 -2.31 -18.87 -15.08
C ARG A 171 -2.19 -20.22 -14.38
N LYS A 172 -2.80 -20.35 -13.20
CA LYS A 172 -2.84 -21.61 -12.44
C LYS A 172 -3.68 -22.69 -13.14
N ASN A 173 -4.81 -22.31 -13.74
CA ASN A 173 -5.62 -23.24 -14.54
C ASN A 173 -4.81 -23.79 -15.73
N PHE A 174 -4.06 -22.94 -16.45
CA PHE A 174 -3.19 -23.39 -17.54
C PHE A 174 -2.08 -24.34 -17.05
N GLU A 175 -1.41 -24.00 -15.95
CA GLU A 175 -0.37 -24.85 -15.36
C GLU A 175 -0.92 -26.24 -15.00
N GLN A 176 -2.06 -26.28 -14.33
CA GLN A 176 -2.66 -27.54 -13.89
C GLN A 176 -3.29 -28.33 -15.04
N TYR A 177 -3.80 -27.69 -16.09
CA TYR A 177 -4.43 -28.37 -17.22
C TYR A 177 -3.39 -28.88 -18.23
N MET A 178 -2.44 -28.03 -18.63
CA MET A 178 -1.42 -28.35 -19.64
C MET A 178 -0.27 -29.20 -19.08
N GLY A 179 0.11 -28.99 -17.82
CA GLY A 179 1.12 -29.83 -17.15
C GLY A 179 0.70 -31.30 -17.08
N LYS A 180 -0.61 -31.58 -17.13
CA LYS A 180 -1.19 -32.93 -17.13
C LYS A 180 -1.40 -33.54 -18.51
N GLU A 181 -1.40 -32.72 -19.58
CA GLU A 181 -1.48 -33.22 -20.96
C GLU A 181 -0.13 -33.64 -21.53
N MET A 182 1.01 -33.17 -20.98
CA MET A 182 2.35 -33.57 -21.44
C MET A 182 2.90 -34.87 -20.80
N GLU A 183 2.24 -35.44 -19.79
CA GLU A 183 2.63 -36.70 -19.13
C GLU A 183 1.87 -37.95 -19.65
N ARG A 184 1.14 -37.83 -20.75
CA ARG A 184 0.42 -38.94 -21.42
C ARG A 184 0.96 -39.22 -22.81
#